data_AF-A0A956EXD4-F1
#
_entry.id   AF-A0A956EXD4-F1
#
_cell.length_a   1.000
_cell.length_b   1.000
_cell.length_c   1.000
_cell.angle_alpha   90.00
_cell.angle_beta   90.00
_cell.angle_gamma   90.00
#
_symmetry.space_group_name_H-M   'P 1'
#
loop_
_entity.id
_entity.type
_entity.pdbx_description
1 polymer ?
#
loop_
_entity_poly.entity_id
_entity_poly.type
_entity_poly.pdbx_seq_one_letter_code
_entity_poly.pdbx_strand_id
1 'polypeptide(L)'
;MPRIATLGDIDGLLRLMEPFNAGEAIPWHPERTREALTRLFSTPELGFVVLTEDLTPNPKPIGYAVVTYNFDLEFGGLDCILTEIYVSPGFRGRGLARELLQHAQASAKAAGAAAMSLAVRPSNTS
;
A
#
# COMPACT_ATOMS: atom_id res chain seq x y z
N MET A 1 -13.39 -5.16 3.83
CA MET A 1 -13.43 -3.74 3.42
C MET A 1 -12.08 -3.12 3.70
N PRO A 2 -11.55 -2.24 2.83
CA PRO A 2 -10.27 -1.58 3.07
C PRO A 2 -10.27 -0.69 4.31
N ARG A 3 -9.13 -0.65 5.02
CA ARG A 3 -8.87 0.22 6.18
C ARG A 3 -7.41 0.69 6.20
N ILE A 4 -7.11 1.74 6.95
CA ILE A 4 -5.73 2.12 7.25
C ILE A 4 -5.07 1.04 8.12
N ALA A 5 -3.88 0.61 7.73
CA ALA A 5 -3.06 -0.33 8.48
C ALA A 5 -2.35 0.36 9.65
N THR A 6 -1.99 -0.42 10.65
CA THR A 6 -1.35 0.02 11.89
C THR A 6 -0.07 -0.78 12.14
N LEU A 7 0.68 -0.39 13.18
CA LEU A 7 1.84 -1.16 13.66
C LEU A 7 1.51 -2.64 13.91
N GLY A 8 0.29 -2.96 14.34
CA GLY A 8 -0.15 -4.34 14.59
C GLY A 8 -0.28 -5.18 13.32
N ASP A 9 -0.32 -4.56 12.14
CA ASP A 9 -0.52 -5.24 10.86
C ASP A 9 0.81 -5.64 10.19
N ILE A 10 1.97 -5.26 10.76
CA ILE A 10 3.29 -5.49 10.15
C ILE A 10 3.50 -6.96 9.77
N ASP A 11 3.20 -7.90 10.68
CA ASP A 11 3.41 -9.32 10.40
C ASP A 11 2.51 -9.82 9.26
N GLY A 12 1.30 -9.26 9.15
CA GLY A 12 0.39 -9.53 8.04
C GLY A 12 0.90 -8.97 6.72
N LEU A 13 1.42 -7.74 6.74
CA LEU A 13 1.99 -7.08 5.56
C LEU A 13 3.24 -7.78 5.06
N LEU A 14 4.16 -8.18 5.94
CA LEU A 14 5.37 -8.92 5.54
C LEU A 14 5.04 -10.22 4.80
N ARG A 15 3.99 -10.94 5.24
CA ARG A 15 3.49 -12.15 4.54
C ARG A 15 2.93 -11.86 3.15
N LEU A 16 2.38 -10.67 2.90
CA LEU A 16 1.89 -10.25 1.58
C LEU A 16 3.02 -9.69 0.71
N MET A 17 3.98 -8.99 1.31
CA MET A 17 5.10 -8.36 0.62
C MET A 17 6.11 -9.38 0.10
N GLU A 18 6.32 -10.50 0.78
CA GLU A 18 7.22 -11.56 0.29
C GLU A 18 6.85 -12.08 -1.11
N PRO A 19 5.63 -12.58 -1.39
CA PRO A 19 5.25 -13.02 -2.72
C PRO A 19 5.12 -11.88 -3.74
N PHE A 20 4.83 -10.64 -3.31
CA PHE A 20 4.89 -9.46 -4.18
C PHE A 20 6.32 -9.20 -4.67
N ASN A 21 7.29 -9.11 -3.75
CA ASN A 21 8.69 -8.85 -4.06
C ASN A 21 9.27 -9.96 -4.94
N ALA A 22 8.93 -11.22 -4.67
CA ALA A 22 9.31 -12.35 -5.52
C ALA A 22 8.77 -12.20 -6.96
N GLY A 23 7.52 -11.75 -7.12
CA GLY A 23 6.92 -11.50 -8.44
C GLY A 23 7.53 -10.33 -9.20
N GLU A 24 8.03 -9.31 -8.48
CA GLU A 24 8.69 -8.13 -9.04
C GLU A 24 10.22 -8.29 -9.20
N ALA A 25 10.76 -9.48 -8.90
CA ALA A 25 12.20 -9.75 -8.85
C ALA A 25 13.00 -8.79 -7.94
N ILE A 26 12.38 -8.36 -6.83
CA ILE A 26 12.99 -7.50 -5.82
C ILE A 26 13.60 -8.39 -4.72
N PRO A 27 14.87 -8.18 -4.31
CA PRO A 27 15.48 -8.92 -3.22
C PRO A 27 14.69 -8.80 -1.90
N TRP A 28 14.33 -9.93 -1.32
CA TRP A 28 13.54 -9.97 -0.09
C TRP A 28 14.42 -9.88 1.16
N HIS A 29 14.22 -8.81 1.95
CA HIS A 29 14.92 -8.54 3.19
C HIS A 29 13.93 -8.22 4.32
N PRO A 30 13.31 -9.23 4.97
CA PRO A 30 12.16 -9.03 5.86
C PRO A 30 12.47 -8.11 7.05
N GLU A 31 13.67 -8.17 7.63
CA GLU A 31 14.06 -7.28 8.74
C GLU A 31 14.14 -5.82 8.31
N ARG A 32 14.72 -5.53 7.14
CA ARG A 32 14.77 -4.16 6.60
C ARG A 32 13.37 -3.64 6.27
N THR A 33 12.52 -4.49 5.69
CA THR A 33 11.13 -4.13 5.39
C THR A 33 10.33 -3.87 6.66
N ARG A 34 10.55 -4.66 7.72
CA ARG A 34 9.94 -4.43 9.04
C ARG A 34 10.35 -3.08 9.62
N GLU A 35 11.63 -2.74 9.60
CA GLU A 35 12.13 -1.44 10.06
C GLU A 35 11.52 -0.28 9.27
N ALA A 36 11.45 -0.41 7.95
CA ALA A 36 10.84 0.59 7.07
C ALA A 36 9.34 0.78 7.34
N LEU A 37 8.57 -0.30 7.49
CA LEU A 37 7.16 -0.25 7.85
C LEU A 37 6.95 0.36 9.24
N THR A 38 7.79 0.00 10.22
CA THR A 38 7.73 0.56 11.57
C THR A 38 7.92 2.07 11.52
N ARG A 39 8.90 2.55 10.73
CA ARG A 39 9.13 3.98 10.52
C ARG A 39 7.96 4.65 9.82
N LEU A 40 7.43 4.08 8.74
CA LEU A 40 6.27 4.60 8.02
C LEU A 40 5.06 4.76 8.95
N PHE A 41 4.75 3.76 9.77
CA PHE A 41 3.63 3.81 10.71
C PHE A 41 3.84 4.75 11.89
N SER A 42 5.09 5.03 12.24
CA SER A 42 5.43 5.93 13.36
C SER A 42 5.61 7.39 12.91
N THR A 43 5.54 7.68 11.62
CA THR A 43 5.78 9.02 11.06
C THR A 43 4.71 9.33 10.01
N PRO A 44 3.55 9.89 10.42
CA PRO A 44 2.41 10.15 9.52
C PRO A 44 2.74 11.01 8.30
N GLU A 45 3.78 11.84 8.39
CA GLU A 45 4.27 12.70 7.32
C GLU A 45 4.91 11.92 6.17
N LEU A 46 5.31 10.65 6.39
CA LEU A 46 5.90 9.81 5.35
C LEU A 46 4.85 9.17 4.44
N GLY A 47 3.64 8.93 4.95
CA GLY A 47 2.61 8.21 4.19
C GLY A 47 1.74 7.29 5.05
N PHE A 48 1.09 6.35 4.40
CA PHE A 48 0.20 5.37 5.03
C PHE A 48 0.09 4.09 4.19
N VAL A 49 -0.45 3.05 4.80
CA VAL A 49 -0.77 1.79 4.12
C VAL A 49 -2.26 1.54 4.26
N VAL A 50 -2.91 1.16 3.16
CA VAL A 50 -4.27 0.62 3.15
C VAL A 50 -4.18 -0.89 3.12
N LEU A 51 -4.96 -1.56 3.96
CA LEU A 51 -5.05 -3.01 4.04
C LEU A 51 -6.48 -3.46 3.73
N THR A 52 -6.63 -4.59 3.05
CA THR A 52 -7.91 -5.31 2.96
C THR A 52 -7.74 -6.73 3.46
N GLU A 53 -8.78 -7.21 4.14
CA GLU A 53 -8.82 -8.52 4.79
C GLU A 53 -9.89 -9.40 4.14
N ASP A 54 -9.75 -10.72 4.29
CA ASP A 54 -10.82 -11.65 3.94
C ASP A 54 -12.03 -11.50 4.87
N LEU A 55 -13.19 -11.96 4.40
CA LEU A 55 -14.45 -11.86 5.15
C LEU A 55 -14.69 -13.10 6.04
N THR A 56 -13.62 -13.68 6.60
CA THR A 56 -13.73 -14.84 7.47
C THR A 56 -13.87 -14.43 8.95
N PRO A 57 -14.33 -15.31 9.85
CA PRO A 57 -14.40 -15.00 11.29
C PRO A 57 -13.05 -14.66 11.94
N ASN A 58 -11.93 -15.04 11.31
CA ASN A 58 -10.59 -14.67 11.72
C ASN A 58 -9.91 -13.97 10.54
N PRO A 59 -10.22 -12.67 10.32
CA PRO A 59 -9.86 -11.96 9.11
C PRO A 59 -8.34 -11.97 8.91
N LYS A 60 -7.92 -12.37 7.71
CA LYS A 60 -6.50 -12.32 7.32
C LYS A 60 -6.28 -11.22 6.29
N PRO A 61 -5.16 -10.50 6.37
CA PRO A 61 -4.76 -9.58 5.30
C PRO A 61 -4.62 -10.35 3.97
N ILE A 62 -5.27 -9.85 2.92
CA ILE A 62 -5.26 -10.46 1.57
C ILE A 62 -4.85 -9.48 0.46
N GLY A 63 -4.66 -8.22 0.80
CA GLY A 63 -4.15 -7.21 -0.12
C GLY A 63 -3.81 -5.92 0.60
N TYR A 64 -2.96 -5.11 -0.02
CA TYR A 64 -2.51 -3.84 0.52
C TYR A 64 -2.20 -2.83 -0.57
N ALA A 65 -2.15 -1.55 -0.20
CA ALA A 65 -1.63 -0.45 -1.00
C ALA A 65 -0.76 0.45 -0.13
N VAL A 66 0.44 0.81 -0.59
CA VAL A 66 1.38 1.69 0.12
C VAL A 66 1.38 3.05 -0.57
N VAL A 67 1.14 4.12 0.20
CA VAL A 67 1.18 5.49 -0.28
C VAL A 67 2.23 6.27 0.49
N THR A 68 3.10 6.99 -0.21
CA THR A 68 4.09 7.89 0.39
C THR A 68 3.84 9.33 -0.04
N TYR A 69 4.06 10.27 0.86
CA TYR A 69 3.90 11.70 0.58
C TYR A 69 5.19 12.34 0.06
N ASN A 70 5.02 13.42 -0.69
CA ASN A 70 6.09 14.30 -1.13
C ASN A 70 5.57 15.76 -1.19
N PHE A 71 6.47 16.72 -1.42
CA PHE A 71 6.12 18.11 -1.67
C PHE A 71 6.41 18.46 -3.12
N ASP A 72 5.44 19.10 -3.77
CA ASP A 72 5.55 19.51 -5.15
C ASP A 72 5.26 21.01 -5.30
N LEU A 73 6.14 21.71 -6.02
CA LEU A 73 6.06 23.16 -6.22
C LEU A 73 5.01 23.56 -7.27
N GLU A 74 4.70 22.70 -8.23
CA GLU A 74 3.66 22.95 -9.24
C GLU A 74 2.28 22.95 -8.58
N PHE A 75 2.05 22.03 -7.65
CA PHE A 75 0.84 22.01 -6.84
C PHE A 75 0.88 22.93 -5.60
N GLY A 76 2.06 23.49 -5.29
CA GLY A 76 2.27 24.36 -4.14
C GLY A 76 1.98 23.69 -2.81
N GLY A 77 2.13 22.36 -2.72
CA GLY A 77 1.64 21.59 -1.59
C GLY A 77 1.98 20.11 -1.65
N LEU A 78 1.23 19.33 -0.87
CA LEU A 78 1.41 17.90 -0.72
C LEU A 78 1.00 17.17 -2.00
N ASP A 79 1.85 16.28 -2.50
CA ASP A 79 1.49 15.25 -3.47
C ASP A 79 1.76 13.87 -2.88
N CYS A 80 1.34 12.81 -3.58
CA CYS A 80 1.60 11.45 -3.12
C CYS A 80 1.85 10.48 -4.27
N ILE A 81 2.54 9.39 -3.92
CA ILE A 81 2.85 8.30 -4.83
C ILE A 81 2.24 7.02 -4.25
N LEU A 82 1.43 6.33 -5.04
CA LEU A 82 1.09 4.94 -4.77
C LEU A 82 2.31 4.09 -5.18
N THR A 83 3.08 3.63 -4.20
CA THR A 83 4.35 2.94 -4.45
C THR A 83 4.15 1.45 -4.71
N GLU A 84 3.18 0.85 -4.03
CA GLU A 84 2.85 -0.57 -4.16
C GLU A 84 1.35 -0.79 -4.09
N ILE A 85 0.84 -1.73 -4.88
CA ILE A 85 -0.50 -2.28 -4.72
C ILE A 85 -0.48 -3.76 -5.04
N TYR A 86 -0.99 -4.57 -4.12
CA TYR A 86 -0.96 -6.03 -4.24
C TYR A 86 -2.24 -6.66 -3.69
N VAL A 87 -2.70 -7.69 -4.39
CA VAL A 87 -3.76 -8.61 -3.93
C VAL A 87 -3.26 -10.03 -4.13
N SER A 88 -3.37 -10.83 -3.07
CA SER A 88 -3.02 -12.26 -3.07
C SER A 88 -3.69 -12.99 -4.24
N PRO A 89 -2.98 -13.87 -4.98
CA PRO A 89 -3.47 -14.49 -6.21
C PRO A 89 -4.87 -15.11 -6.11
N GLY A 90 -5.18 -15.83 -5.02
CA GLY A 90 -6.49 -16.47 -4.81
C GLY A 90 -7.68 -15.50 -4.62
N PHE A 91 -7.41 -14.21 -4.43
CA PHE A 91 -8.39 -13.16 -4.23
C PHE A 91 -8.47 -12.15 -5.40
N ARG A 92 -7.68 -12.36 -6.46
CA ARG A 92 -7.72 -11.52 -7.67
C ARG A 92 -9.02 -11.72 -8.46
N GLY A 93 -9.32 -10.79 -9.36
CA GLY A 93 -10.55 -10.81 -10.17
C GLY A 93 -11.82 -10.40 -9.42
N ARG A 94 -11.70 -9.98 -8.15
CA ARG A 94 -12.84 -9.62 -7.27
C ARG A 94 -13.00 -8.12 -7.03
N GLY A 95 -12.28 -7.28 -7.78
CA GLY A 95 -12.33 -5.82 -7.60
C GLY A 95 -11.54 -5.27 -6.40
N LEU A 96 -10.88 -6.10 -5.58
CA LEU A 96 -10.19 -5.67 -4.36
C LEU A 96 -9.08 -4.63 -4.60
N ALA A 97 -8.32 -4.73 -5.69
CA ALA A 97 -7.31 -3.72 -6.04
C ALA A 97 -7.95 -2.36 -6.32
N ARG A 98 -9.14 -2.34 -6.94
CA ARG A 98 -9.90 -1.12 -7.17
C ARG A 98 -10.39 -0.52 -5.85
N GLU A 99 -10.86 -1.34 -4.92
CA GLU A 99 -11.28 -0.88 -3.59
C GLU A 99 -10.11 -0.28 -2.81
N LEU A 100 -8.94 -0.95 -2.83
CA LEU A 100 -7.70 -0.44 -2.21
C LEU A 100 -7.30 0.92 -2.80
N LEU A 101 -7.31 1.04 -4.14
CA LEU A 101 -6.98 2.28 -4.83
C LEU A 101 -7.95 3.41 -4.47
N GLN A 102 -9.25 3.14 -4.48
CA GLN A 102 -10.28 4.13 -4.12
C GLN A 102 -10.12 4.62 -2.68
N HIS A 103 -9.84 3.70 -1.75
CA HIS A 103 -9.58 4.07 -0.36
C HIS A 103 -8.28 4.89 -0.24
N ALA A 104 -7.21 4.48 -0.92
CA ALA A 104 -5.95 5.23 -0.95
C ALA A 104 -6.14 6.66 -1.46
N GLN A 105 -6.87 6.84 -2.56
CA GLN A 105 -7.18 8.16 -3.12
C GLN A 105 -7.99 9.02 -2.14
N ALA A 106 -9.01 8.44 -1.50
CA ALA A 106 -9.82 9.15 -0.51
C ALA A 106 -8.99 9.57 0.71
N SER A 107 -8.13 8.68 1.22
CA SER A 107 -7.24 8.95 2.35
C SER A 107 -6.19 10.02 2.03
N ALA A 108 -5.55 9.95 0.85
CA ALA A 108 -4.58 10.96 0.42
C ALA A 108 -5.24 12.34 0.24
N LYS A 109 -6.43 12.38 -0.38
CA LYS A 109 -7.20 13.62 -0.51
C LYS A 109 -7.58 14.20 0.86
N ALA A 110 -7.98 13.36 1.81
CA ALA A 110 -8.29 13.80 3.17
C ALA A 110 -7.06 14.35 3.91
N ALA A 111 -5.85 13.87 3.58
CA ALA A 111 -4.59 14.41 4.09
C ALA A 111 -4.13 15.70 3.38
N GLY A 112 -4.86 16.17 2.36
CA GLY A 112 -4.55 17.39 1.62
C GLY A 112 -3.66 17.19 0.40
N ALA A 113 -3.43 15.95 -0.04
CA ALA A 113 -2.68 15.70 -1.27
C ALA A 113 -3.44 16.21 -2.49
N ALA A 114 -2.79 17.05 -3.30
CA ALA A 114 -3.36 17.66 -4.51
C ALA A 114 -3.37 16.67 -5.70
N ALA A 115 -2.42 15.74 -5.73
CA ALA A 115 -2.27 14.74 -6.78
C ALA A 115 -1.82 13.39 -6.21
N MET A 116 -2.16 12.32 -6.93
CA MET A 116 -1.62 10.98 -6.71
C MET A 116 -1.05 10.45 -8.01
N SER A 117 0.22 10.07 -8.00
CA SER A 117 0.87 9.38 -9.11
C SER A 117 1.07 7.89 -8.81
N LEU A 118 1.20 7.09 -9.87
CA LEU A 118 1.55 5.67 -9.78
C LEU A 118 2.61 5.40 -10.85
N ALA A 119 3.77 4.92 -10.44
CA ALA A 119 4.77 4.40 -11.35
C ALA A 119 4.54 2.90 -11.54
N VAL A 120 4.24 2.50 -12.78
CA VAL A 120 4.18 1.08 -13.15
C VAL A 120 5.39 0.70 -13.99
N ARG A 121 5.87 -0.53 -13.84
CA ARG A 121 6.85 -1.08 -14.78
C ARG A 121 6.21 -1.26 -16.15
N PRO A 122 6.94 -1.07 -17.27
CA PRO A 122 6.41 -1.35 -18.62
C PRO A 122 5.89 -2.78 -18.81
N SER A 123 6.37 -3.74 -18.02
CA SER A 123 5.92 -5.14 -18.01
C SER A 123 4.57 -5.34 -17.32
N ASN A 124 4.06 -4.36 -16.58
CA ASN A 124 2.75 -4.43 -15.93
C ASN A 124 1.65 -4.22 -16.99
N THR A 125 1.14 -5.34 -17.51
CA THR A 125 0.27 -5.34 -18.71
C THR A 125 -1.22 -5.44 -18.41
N SER A 126 -1.63 -5.64 -17.15
CA SER A 126 -2.98 -5.54 -16.53
C SER A 126 -3.22 -6.65 -15.51
#